data_AF-A0A3C0MV82-F1
#
_entry.id   AF-A0A3C0MV82-F1
#
_cell.length_a   1.000
_cell.length_b   1.000
_cell.length_c   1.000
_cell.angle_alpha   90.00
_cell.angle_beta   90.00
_cell.angle_gamma   90.00
#
_symmetry.space_group_name_H-M   'P 1'
#
loop_
_entity.id
_entity.type
_entity.pdbx_description
1 polymer ?
#
loop_
_entity_poly.entity_id
_entity_poly.type
_entity_poly.pdbx_seq_one_letter_code
_entity_poly.pdbx_strand_id
1 'polypeptide(L)'
;MIFTNKYANNKEMSALNKTPGPKQSDQTEHLLMKKNQAVSIGEILKLINCSPESIKNNSGETVFRCIHCNRMLASRSKLTNKLITYDDFQHVLSHQKTKGLPIQETLVELGFVKEEDIVQELITWYGFPYLPLNNYEINKDAIEMVSYNLAIRHCSVPIEKMGSSLTIAMANPLDASAIIEIEVASKCIILPFVSTISDIKKAIDRCYKN
;
A
#
# COMPACT_ATOMS: atom_id res chain seq x y z
N MET A 1 21.75 -5.44 -14.84
CA MET A 1 21.34 -5.09 -13.45
C MET A 1 20.38 -6.15 -12.97
N ILE A 2 20.77 -6.97 -12.00
CA ILE A 2 19.94 -8.05 -11.47
C ILE A 2 19.04 -7.45 -10.38
N PHE A 3 17.74 -7.33 -10.65
CA PHE A 3 16.74 -7.00 -9.63
C PHE A 3 16.53 -8.23 -8.73
N THR A 4 17.30 -8.37 -7.66
CA THR A 4 17.02 -9.38 -6.63
C THR A 4 15.80 -8.92 -5.83
N ASN A 5 14.62 -9.37 -6.24
CA ASN A 5 13.37 -9.15 -5.54
C ASN A 5 13.39 -9.91 -4.19
N LYS A 6 13.44 -9.15 -3.09
CA LYS A 6 13.47 -9.68 -1.71
C LYS A 6 12.13 -10.23 -1.21
N TYR A 7 11.03 -10.07 -1.95
CA TYR A 7 9.74 -10.65 -1.58
C TYR A 7 9.70 -12.18 -1.73
N ALA A 8 10.67 -12.78 -2.45
CA ALA A 8 10.74 -14.23 -2.63
C ALA A 8 11.23 -15.01 -1.39
N ASN A 9 11.84 -14.36 -0.38
CA ASN A 9 12.57 -15.06 0.69
C ASN A 9 11.84 -15.18 2.05
N ASN A 10 10.56 -14.84 2.16
CA ASN A 10 9.80 -14.98 3.43
C ASN A 10 8.85 -16.20 3.41
N LYS A 11 9.36 -17.38 3.06
CA LYS A 11 8.56 -18.63 3.07
C LYS A 11 8.59 -19.42 4.39
N GLU A 12 9.25 -18.93 5.44
CA GLU A 12 9.29 -19.61 6.75
C GLU A 12 8.70 -18.73 7.86
N MET A 13 7.37 -18.57 7.91
CA MET A 13 6.68 -18.12 9.13
C MET A 13 5.20 -18.52 9.12
N SER A 14 4.92 -19.82 9.00
CA SER A 14 3.58 -20.39 9.18
C SER A 14 3.52 -21.21 10.47
N ALA A 15 3.22 -20.57 11.60
CA ALA A 15 2.51 -21.13 12.77
C ALA A 15 2.50 -20.15 13.97
N LEU A 16 2.02 -18.92 13.78
CA LEU A 16 1.67 -18.04 14.89
C LEU A 16 0.18 -17.71 14.76
N ASN A 17 -0.58 -17.93 15.83
CA ASN A 17 -1.99 -17.56 15.90
C ASN A 17 -2.11 -16.03 15.86
N LYS A 18 -2.30 -15.48 14.67
CA LYS A 18 -2.44 -14.04 14.43
C LYS A 18 -3.84 -13.59 14.84
N THR A 19 -3.94 -12.69 15.81
CA THR A 19 -5.18 -11.95 16.06
C THR A 19 -5.15 -10.65 15.26
N PRO A 20 -6.30 -10.17 14.74
CA PRO A 20 -6.33 -8.88 14.04
C PRO A 20 -5.94 -7.77 15.02
N GLY A 21 -4.91 -6.99 14.66
CA GLY A 21 -4.51 -5.80 15.39
C GLY A 21 -5.58 -4.69 15.33
N PRO A 22 -5.45 -3.62 16.14
CA PRO A 22 -6.40 -2.51 16.10
C PRO A 22 -6.44 -1.86 14.72
N LYS A 23 -7.61 -1.34 14.32
CA LYS A 23 -7.82 -0.75 12.99
C LYS A 23 -6.85 0.43 12.80
N GLN A 24 -6.34 0.59 11.57
CA GLN A 24 -5.34 1.61 11.21
C GLN A 24 -5.77 3.05 11.57
N SER A 25 -7.09 3.33 11.54
CA SER A 25 -7.68 4.60 11.98
C SER A 25 -7.44 4.88 13.46
N ASP A 26 -7.63 3.88 14.32
CA ASP A 26 -7.68 4.03 15.77
C ASP A 26 -6.28 4.33 16.33
N GLN A 27 -5.24 3.75 15.71
CA GLN A 27 -3.84 4.03 16.05
C GLN A 27 -3.46 5.49 15.72
N THR A 28 -3.94 6.01 14.60
CA THR A 28 -3.60 7.35 14.12
C THR A 28 -4.33 8.42 14.93
N GLU A 29 -5.62 8.20 15.25
CA GLU A 29 -6.40 9.07 16.13
C GLU A 29 -5.76 9.19 17.52
N HIS A 30 -5.33 8.07 18.12
CA HIS A 30 -4.67 8.07 19.42
C HIS A 30 -3.35 8.85 19.41
N LEU A 31 -2.60 8.80 18.31
CA LEU A 31 -1.35 9.56 18.17
C LEU A 31 -1.60 11.08 18.09
N LEU A 32 -2.59 11.49 17.31
CA LEU A 32 -2.99 12.90 17.16
C LEU A 32 -3.52 13.46 18.49
N MET A 33 -4.36 12.70 19.20
CA MET A 33 -4.92 13.08 20.50
C MET A 33 -3.86 13.24 21.59
N LYS A 34 -2.85 12.36 21.63
CA LYS A 34 -1.76 12.44 22.63
C LYS A 34 -0.85 13.65 22.45
N LYS A 35 -0.70 14.14 21.22
CA LYS A 35 0.22 15.24 20.92
C LYS A 35 -0.45 16.61 20.87
N ASN A 36 -1.78 16.68 20.73
CA ASN A 36 -2.56 17.93 20.61
C ASN A 36 -1.94 18.93 19.62
N GLN A 37 -1.30 18.41 18.57
CA GLN A 37 -0.46 19.14 17.62
C GLN A 37 -0.64 18.52 16.23
N ALA A 38 -0.42 19.34 15.20
CA ALA A 38 -0.43 18.87 13.82
C ALA A 38 0.70 17.85 13.61
N VAL A 39 0.37 16.73 12.95
CA VAL A 39 1.30 15.62 12.66
C VAL A 39 1.62 15.65 11.16
N SER A 40 2.82 15.21 10.78
CA SER A 40 3.14 15.15 9.36
C SER A 40 2.34 14.06 8.65
N ILE A 41 1.85 14.34 7.45
CA ILE A 41 1.13 13.34 6.65
C ILE A 41 2.03 12.15 6.35
N GLY A 42 3.34 12.37 6.25
CA GLY A 42 4.32 11.29 6.16
C GLY A 42 4.26 10.31 7.34
N GLU A 43 4.14 10.80 8.58
CA GLU A 43 3.97 9.94 9.76
C GLU A 43 2.64 9.19 9.74
N ILE A 44 1.55 9.85 9.33
CA ILE A 44 0.24 9.21 9.20
C ILE A 44 0.28 8.08 8.18
N LEU A 45 0.84 8.32 6.99
CA LEU A 45 0.99 7.29 5.95
C LEU A 45 1.86 6.12 6.42
N LYS A 46 2.92 6.38 7.20
CA LYS A 46 3.72 5.30 7.81
C LYS A 46 2.88 4.45 8.75
N LEU A 47 2.06 5.04 9.60
CA LEU A 47 1.24 4.30 10.58
C LEU A 47 0.16 3.46 9.89
N ILE A 48 -0.50 4.04 8.89
CA ILE A 48 -1.51 3.34 8.09
C ILE A 48 -0.88 2.13 7.39
N ASN A 49 0.30 2.32 6.78
CA ASN A 49 0.93 1.28 5.97
C ASN A 49 1.77 0.27 6.77
N CYS A 50 2.10 0.55 8.05
CA CYS A 50 2.74 -0.39 8.96
C CYS A 50 1.70 -0.87 9.97
N SER A 51 0.90 -1.88 9.60
CA SER A 51 0.18 -2.63 10.63
C SER A 51 1.20 -3.47 11.42
N PRO A 52 1.41 -3.21 12.72
CA PRO A 52 2.29 -4.04 13.50
C PRO A 52 1.62 -5.41 13.72
N GLU A 53 2.33 -6.50 13.44
CA GLU A 53 1.90 -7.81 13.94
C GLU A 53 2.15 -7.85 15.45
N SER A 54 1.12 -8.28 16.20
CA SER A 54 1.23 -8.59 17.61
C SER A 54 1.98 -9.92 17.77
N ILE A 55 3.15 -9.88 18.39
CA ILE A 55 3.97 -11.06 18.69
C ILE A 55 4.05 -11.18 20.22
N LYS A 56 3.80 -12.37 20.77
CA LYS A 56 4.10 -12.62 22.18
C LYS A 56 5.59 -12.88 22.35
N ASN A 57 6.27 -12.13 23.20
CA ASN A 57 7.66 -12.39 23.55
C ASN A 57 7.76 -13.55 24.59
N ASN A 58 8.99 -13.92 24.95
CA ASN A 58 9.25 -15.01 25.89
C ASN A 58 8.72 -14.74 27.32
N SER A 59 8.43 -13.49 27.67
CA SER A 59 7.76 -13.08 28.91
C SER A 59 6.23 -13.06 28.80
N GLY A 60 5.66 -13.43 27.65
CA GLY A 60 4.21 -13.42 27.41
C GLY A 60 3.64 -12.04 27.11
N GLU A 61 4.47 -11.00 27.03
CA GLU A 61 4.07 -9.64 26.70
C GLU A 61 3.84 -9.52 25.19
N THR A 62 2.80 -8.77 24.82
CA THR A 62 2.52 -8.49 23.41
C THR A 62 3.44 -7.37 22.93
N VAL A 63 4.36 -7.70 22.03
CA VAL A 63 5.27 -6.77 21.38
C VAL A 63 4.81 -6.57 19.94
N PHE A 64 4.73 -5.32 19.54
CA PHE A 64 4.38 -4.93 18.17
C PHE A 64 5.65 -4.90 17.31
N ARG A 65 5.75 -5.78 16.31
CA ARG A 65 6.85 -5.77 15.34
C ARG A 65 6.25 -5.60 13.95
N CYS A 66 6.61 -4.54 13.23
CA CYS A 66 6.14 -4.39 11.85
C CYS A 66 7.04 -5.21 10.91
N ILE A 67 6.42 -6.12 10.15
CA ILE A 67 7.05 -7.07 9.23
C ILE A 67 7.90 -6.35 8.17
N HIS A 68 7.50 -5.12 7.82
CA HIS A 68 8.15 -4.29 6.81
C HIS A 68 9.32 -3.43 7.32
N CYS A 69 9.42 -3.17 8.63
CA CYS A 69 10.22 -2.06 9.14
C CYS A 69 11.57 -2.44 9.78
N ASN A 70 12.11 -3.65 9.56
CA ASN A 70 13.48 -3.93 10.04
C ASN A 70 14.59 -3.23 9.22
N ARG A 71 14.22 -2.26 8.37
CA ARG A 71 15.13 -1.43 7.59
C ARG A 71 14.69 0.02 7.65
N MET A 72 15.31 0.80 8.54
CA MET A 72 15.34 2.26 8.41
C MET A 72 16.08 2.59 7.10
N LEU A 73 15.37 2.78 6.00
CA LEU A 73 15.93 3.56 4.90
C LEU A 73 15.88 5.03 5.33
N ALA A 74 17.05 5.53 5.70
CA ALA A 74 17.31 6.83 6.30
C ALA A 74 17.15 8.00 5.31
N SER A 75 16.10 7.99 4.52
CA SER A 75 15.82 9.07 3.57
C SER A 75 14.70 9.96 4.11
N ARG A 76 14.97 11.27 4.15
CA ARG A 76 14.00 12.27 4.64
C ARG A 76 12.76 12.23 3.76
N SER A 77 11.61 11.98 4.38
CA SER A 77 10.31 12.05 3.73
C SER A 77 10.05 13.48 3.22
N LYS A 78 9.55 13.61 1.99
CA LYS A 78 9.16 14.88 1.37
C LYS A 78 7.89 15.44 2.04
N LEU A 79 7.07 14.56 2.62
CA LEU A 79 5.85 14.88 3.35
C LEU A 79 6.07 15.26 4.82
N THR A 80 7.32 15.39 5.29
CA THR A 80 7.64 15.80 6.67
C THR A 80 7.10 17.19 7.03
N ASN A 81 7.06 18.12 6.07
CA ASN A 81 6.57 19.49 6.28
C ASN A 81 5.08 19.67 5.98
N LYS A 82 4.40 18.64 5.43
CA LYS A 82 2.95 18.71 5.23
C LYS A 82 2.28 18.23 6.50
N LEU A 83 1.76 19.17 7.27
CA LEU A 83 1.11 18.90 8.53
C LEU A 83 -0.40 18.80 8.34
N ILE A 84 -1.04 17.93 9.13
CA ILE A 84 -2.49 17.80 9.19
C ILE A 84 -2.94 17.89 10.64
N THR A 85 -4.01 18.64 10.88
CA THR A 85 -4.58 18.82 12.21
C THR A 85 -5.50 17.65 12.57
N TYR A 86 -5.89 17.55 13.84
CA TYR A 86 -6.86 16.55 14.26
C TYR A 86 -8.22 16.73 13.54
N ASP A 87 -8.71 17.97 13.45
CA ASP A 87 -10.00 18.28 12.81
C ASP A 87 -9.96 17.95 11.32
N ASP A 88 -8.87 18.29 10.63
CA ASP A 88 -8.65 17.92 9.24
C ASP A 88 -8.62 16.40 9.07
N PHE A 89 -7.94 15.68 9.96
CA PHE A 89 -7.88 14.22 9.90
C PHE A 89 -9.26 13.58 10.16
N GLN A 90 -10.05 14.12 11.07
CA GLN A 90 -11.45 13.69 11.27
C GLN A 90 -12.31 13.97 10.03
N HIS A 91 -12.07 15.09 9.36
CA HIS A 91 -12.71 15.37 8.08
C HIS A 91 -12.31 14.34 7.01
N VAL A 92 -11.03 13.99 6.91
CA VAL A 92 -10.55 12.92 6.02
C VAL A 92 -11.24 11.59 6.35
N LEU A 93 -11.31 11.18 7.62
CA LEU A 93 -11.93 9.92 8.03
C LEU A 93 -13.45 9.89 7.77
N SER A 94 -14.15 11.01 7.97
CA SER A 94 -15.58 11.08 7.65
C SER A 94 -15.81 10.97 6.14
N HIS A 95 -15.01 11.66 5.32
CA HIS A 95 -15.07 11.56 3.86
C HIS A 95 -14.77 10.13 3.38
N GLN A 96 -13.76 9.50 3.97
CA GLN A 96 -13.39 8.11 3.70
C GLN A 96 -14.57 7.16 3.93
N LYS A 97 -15.25 7.29 5.08
CA LYS A 97 -16.42 6.46 5.42
C LYS A 97 -17.58 6.68 4.47
N THR A 98 -17.83 7.92 4.05
CA THR A 98 -18.93 8.25 3.14
C THR A 98 -18.68 7.70 1.73
N LYS A 99 -17.45 7.78 1.22
CA LYS A 99 -17.13 7.33 -0.15
C LYS A 99 -16.63 5.88 -0.24
N GLY A 100 -16.21 5.27 0.86
CA GLY A 100 -15.64 3.92 0.87
C GLY A 100 -14.27 3.83 0.19
N LEU A 101 -13.53 4.92 0.08
CA LEU A 101 -12.22 4.97 -0.55
C LEU A 101 -11.10 4.62 0.46
N PRO A 102 -9.92 4.19 -0.02
CA PRO A 102 -8.72 4.16 0.82
C PRO A 102 -8.38 5.55 1.36
N ILE A 103 -7.77 5.58 2.54
CA ILE A 103 -7.39 6.83 3.20
C ILE A 103 -6.37 7.64 2.38
N GLN A 104 -5.45 6.96 1.69
CA GLN A 104 -4.45 7.59 0.82
C GLN A 104 -5.12 8.33 -0.35
N GLU A 105 -6.12 7.71 -0.96
CA GLU A 105 -6.92 8.31 -2.02
C GLU A 105 -7.76 9.48 -1.50
N THR A 106 -8.34 9.34 -0.31
CA THR A 106 -9.11 10.41 0.33
C THR A 106 -8.25 11.64 0.64
N LEU A 107 -7.01 11.45 1.10
CA LEU A 107 -6.05 12.53 1.33
C LEU A 107 -5.69 13.28 0.04
N VAL A 108 -5.66 12.58 -1.10
CA VAL A 108 -5.45 13.18 -2.42
C VAL A 108 -6.67 13.94 -2.88
N GLU A 109 -7.87 13.33 -2.79
CA GLU A 109 -9.13 13.97 -3.21
C GLU A 109 -9.39 15.27 -2.45
N LEU A 110 -9.05 15.31 -1.16
CA LEU A 110 -9.19 16.49 -0.31
C LEU A 110 -8.04 17.50 -0.46
N GLY A 111 -7.04 17.22 -1.30
CA GLY A 111 -5.95 18.14 -1.62
C GLY A 111 -4.84 18.25 -0.58
N PHE A 112 -4.83 17.41 0.45
CA PHE A 112 -3.78 17.40 1.48
C PHE A 112 -2.44 16.91 0.91
N VAL A 113 -2.46 15.97 -0.03
CA VAL A 113 -1.28 15.43 -0.70
C VAL A 113 -1.52 15.23 -2.18
N LYS A 114 -0.44 15.13 -2.95
CA LYS A 114 -0.51 14.70 -4.35
C LYS A 114 -0.19 13.21 -4.43
N GLU A 115 -0.72 12.53 -5.44
CA GLU A 115 -0.47 11.10 -5.66
C GLU A 115 1.04 10.81 -5.78
N GLU A 116 1.78 11.69 -6.48
CA GLU A 116 3.21 11.52 -6.69
C GLU A 116 4.00 11.62 -5.39
N ASP A 117 3.51 12.42 -4.43
CA ASP A 117 4.16 12.51 -3.13
C ASP A 117 4.00 11.18 -2.36
N ILE A 118 2.82 10.54 -2.41
CA ILE A 118 2.60 9.23 -1.78
C ILE A 118 3.48 8.16 -2.42
N VAL A 119 3.49 8.10 -3.76
CA VAL A 119 4.33 7.16 -4.51
C VAL A 119 5.81 7.36 -4.16
N GLN A 120 6.28 8.60 -4.11
CA GLN A 120 7.65 8.91 -3.72
C GLN A 120 7.97 8.41 -2.31
N GLU A 121 7.07 8.55 -1.35
CA GLU A 121 7.27 8.00 -0.01
C GLU A 121 7.35 6.47 -0.01
N LEU A 122 6.50 5.78 -0.78
CA LEU A 122 6.52 4.31 -0.88
C LEU A 122 7.84 3.80 -1.46
N ILE A 123 8.36 4.46 -2.49
CA ILE A 123 9.69 4.19 -3.05
C ILE A 123 10.76 4.45 -1.98
N THR A 124 10.67 5.58 -1.29
CA THR A 124 11.71 6.06 -0.36
C THR A 124 11.80 5.20 0.90
N TRP A 125 10.66 4.79 1.47
CA TRP A 125 10.61 4.03 2.72
C TRP A 125 10.80 2.53 2.50
N TYR A 126 10.25 1.98 1.42
CA TYR A 126 10.16 0.53 1.22
C TYR A 126 10.92 0.03 -0.02
N GLY A 127 11.39 0.93 -0.90
CA GLY A 127 12.19 0.57 -2.06
C GLY A 127 11.40 -0.07 -3.20
N PHE A 128 10.07 0.13 -3.25
CA PHE A 128 9.29 -0.37 -4.38
C PHE A 128 9.72 0.28 -5.69
N PRO A 129 9.84 -0.49 -6.78
CA PRO A 129 10.09 0.08 -8.10
C PRO A 129 8.84 0.81 -8.59
N TYR A 130 9.04 2.02 -9.14
CA TYR A 130 7.96 2.78 -9.77
C TYR A 130 7.81 2.40 -11.25
N LEU A 131 6.57 2.28 -11.70
CA LEU A 131 6.24 2.07 -13.10
C LEU A 131 5.25 3.13 -13.59
N PRO A 132 5.64 4.05 -14.48
CA PRO A 132 4.68 4.94 -15.14
C PRO A 132 3.86 4.13 -16.14
N LEU A 133 2.53 4.19 -16.03
CA LEU A 133 1.63 3.42 -16.92
C LEU A 133 1.12 4.23 -18.10
N ASN A 134 1.51 5.50 -18.19
CA ASN A 134 1.16 6.33 -19.32
C ASN A 134 1.92 5.82 -20.56
N ASN A 135 1.17 5.34 -21.56
CA ASN A 135 1.67 4.70 -22.78
C ASN A 135 2.41 3.36 -22.58
N TYR A 136 2.27 2.72 -21.41
CA TYR A 136 2.82 1.37 -21.23
C TYR A 136 1.93 0.35 -21.94
N GLU A 137 2.52 -0.46 -22.82
CA GLU A 137 1.81 -1.55 -23.50
C GLU A 137 1.70 -2.75 -22.55
N ILE A 138 0.47 -3.09 -22.18
CA ILE A 138 0.19 -4.17 -21.24
C ILE A 138 -0.08 -5.46 -22.01
N ASN A 139 0.58 -6.55 -21.61
CA ASN A 139 0.40 -7.84 -22.26
C ASN A 139 -1.02 -8.37 -22.00
N LYS A 140 -1.74 -8.76 -23.06
CA LYS A 140 -3.09 -9.32 -22.99
C LYS A 140 -3.16 -10.57 -22.10
N ASP A 141 -2.14 -11.43 -22.18
CA ASP A 141 -2.05 -12.63 -21.35
C ASP A 141 -1.98 -12.30 -19.85
N ALA A 142 -1.48 -11.11 -19.49
CA ALA A 142 -1.44 -10.64 -18.12
C ALA A 142 -2.81 -10.11 -17.67
N ILE A 143 -3.53 -9.41 -18.55
CA ILE A 143 -4.88 -8.86 -18.29
C ILE A 143 -5.84 -9.99 -17.92
N GLU A 144 -5.78 -11.12 -18.61
CA GLU A 144 -6.65 -12.28 -18.36
C GLU A 144 -6.43 -12.93 -16.98
N MET A 145 -5.28 -12.72 -16.35
CA MET A 145 -4.96 -13.30 -15.04
C MET A 145 -5.69 -12.62 -13.88
N VAL A 146 -6.15 -11.39 -14.07
CA VAL A 146 -6.78 -10.58 -13.02
C VAL A 146 -8.11 -10.06 -13.54
N SER A 147 -9.20 -10.39 -12.86
CA SER A 147 -10.52 -9.88 -13.25
C SER A 147 -10.63 -8.36 -13.04
N TYR A 148 -11.47 -7.70 -13.84
CA TYR A 148 -11.79 -6.27 -13.68
C TYR A 148 -12.19 -5.90 -12.25
N ASN A 149 -13.00 -6.75 -11.59
CA ASN A 149 -13.44 -6.51 -10.23
C ASN A 149 -12.29 -6.50 -9.22
N LEU A 150 -11.30 -7.40 -9.38
CA LEU A 150 -10.10 -7.39 -8.53
C LEU A 150 -9.21 -6.19 -8.85
N ALA A 151 -9.03 -5.88 -10.14
CA ALA A 151 -8.24 -4.74 -10.60
C ALA A 151 -8.77 -3.41 -10.00
N ILE A 152 -10.08 -3.17 -10.08
CA ILE A 152 -10.72 -1.98 -9.49
C ILE A 152 -10.63 -1.99 -7.97
N ARG A 153 -11.01 -3.11 -7.32
CA ARG A 153 -11.06 -3.20 -5.85
C ARG A 153 -9.71 -2.86 -5.22
N HIS A 154 -8.64 -3.42 -5.78
CA HIS A 154 -7.29 -3.29 -5.24
C HIS A 154 -6.48 -2.16 -5.89
N CYS A 155 -7.12 -1.34 -6.74
CA CYS A 155 -6.49 -0.33 -7.58
C CYS A 155 -5.15 -0.84 -8.13
N SER A 156 -5.25 -1.89 -8.94
CA SER A 156 -4.12 -2.63 -9.48
C SER A 156 -4.37 -3.03 -10.93
N VAL A 157 -3.30 -3.14 -11.72
CA VAL A 157 -3.37 -3.57 -13.12
C VAL A 157 -2.22 -4.52 -13.44
N PRO A 158 -2.50 -5.72 -13.96
CA PRO A 158 -1.44 -6.63 -14.39
C PRO A 158 -0.71 -6.03 -15.58
N ILE A 159 0.61 -6.23 -15.63
CA ILE A 159 1.49 -5.60 -16.63
C ILE A 159 2.03 -6.67 -17.58
N GLU A 160 2.63 -7.70 -17.00
CA GLU A 160 3.33 -8.74 -17.74
C GLU A 160 3.34 -10.05 -16.95
N LYS A 161 3.12 -11.16 -17.65
CA LYS A 161 3.26 -12.51 -17.11
C LYS A 161 4.51 -13.17 -17.66
N MET A 162 5.38 -13.62 -16.77
CA MET A 162 6.60 -14.35 -17.11
C MET A 162 6.62 -15.68 -16.37
N GLY A 163 6.31 -16.77 -17.09
CA GLY A 163 6.21 -18.10 -16.48
C GLY A 163 5.14 -18.15 -15.39
N SER A 164 5.60 -18.36 -14.15
CA SER A 164 4.78 -18.40 -12.92
C SER A 164 4.77 -17.08 -12.14
N SER A 165 5.40 -16.03 -12.67
CA SER A 165 5.42 -14.70 -12.06
C SER A 165 4.52 -13.73 -12.83
N LEU A 166 3.82 -12.86 -12.11
CA LEU A 166 2.97 -11.82 -12.67
C LEU A 166 3.40 -10.47 -12.10
N THR A 167 3.90 -9.61 -12.98
CA THR A 167 4.19 -8.21 -12.66
C THR A 167 2.89 -7.44 -12.61
N ILE A 168 2.67 -6.71 -11.52
CA ILE A 168 1.46 -5.92 -11.30
C ILE A 168 1.81 -4.51 -10.83
N ALA A 169 1.16 -3.50 -11.40
CA ALA A 169 1.25 -2.14 -10.88
C ALA A 169 0.10 -1.92 -9.88
N MET A 170 0.42 -1.39 -8.70
CA MET A 170 -0.53 -1.19 -7.59
C MET A 170 -0.40 0.22 -7.03
N ALA A 171 -1.53 0.79 -6.61
CA ALA A 171 -1.53 2.06 -5.89
C ALA A 171 -0.95 1.90 -4.47
N ASN A 172 -1.23 0.74 -3.84
CA ASN A 172 -0.71 0.40 -2.53
C ASN A 172 -0.08 -1.01 -2.53
N PRO A 173 1.24 -1.13 -2.80
CA PRO A 173 1.93 -2.41 -2.78
C PRO A 173 2.22 -2.96 -1.37
N LEU A 174 1.78 -2.26 -0.31
CA LEU A 174 1.88 -2.74 1.08
C LEU A 174 0.62 -3.45 1.55
N ASP A 175 -0.43 -3.46 0.74
CA ASP A 175 -1.64 -4.24 1.00
C ASP A 175 -1.38 -5.72 0.74
N ALA A 176 -0.93 -6.42 1.78
CA ALA A 176 -0.63 -7.84 1.72
C ALA A 176 -1.88 -8.69 1.40
N SER A 177 -3.06 -8.24 1.83
CA SER A 177 -4.32 -8.92 1.53
C SER A 177 -4.64 -8.84 0.04
N ALA A 178 -4.48 -7.66 -0.57
CA ALA A 178 -4.63 -7.50 -2.01
C ALA A 178 -3.65 -8.38 -2.79
N ILE A 179 -2.38 -8.43 -2.39
CA ILE A 179 -1.36 -9.29 -3.02
C ILE A 179 -1.79 -10.76 -2.95
N ILE A 180 -2.15 -11.26 -1.76
CA ILE A 180 -2.55 -12.66 -1.58
C ILE A 180 -3.80 -13.00 -2.40
N GLU A 181 -4.81 -12.14 -2.41
CA GLU A 181 -6.02 -12.36 -3.20
C GLU A 181 -5.72 -12.47 -4.70
N ILE A 182 -4.82 -11.62 -5.21
CA ILE A 182 -4.42 -11.64 -6.61
C ILE A 182 -3.53 -12.85 -6.90
N GLU A 183 -2.63 -13.25 -6.00
CA GLU A 183 -1.85 -14.50 -6.11
C GLU A 183 -2.76 -15.73 -6.21
N VAL A 184 -3.78 -15.82 -5.35
CA VAL A 184 -4.73 -16.93 -5.35
C VAL A 184 -5.55 -16.96 -6.64
N ALA A 185 -6.04 -15.81 -7.09
CA ALA A 185 -6.83 -15.70 -8.32
C ALA A 185 -6.02 -16.03 -9.58
N SER A 186 -4.81 -15.47 -9.67
CA SER A 186 -3.93 -15.61 -10.84
C SER A 186 -3.09 -16.89 -10.83
N LYS A 187 -2.96 -17.56 -9.67
CA LYS A 187 -2.03 -18.68 -9.43
C LYS A 187 -0.58 -18.34 -9.78
N CYS A 188 -0.22 -17.07 -9.73
CA CYS A 188 1.12 -16.56 -10.01
C CYS A 188 1.74 -15.98 -8.75
N ILE A 189 3.07 -15.96 -8.70
CA ILE A 189 3.84 -15.17 -7.74
C ILE A 189 3.76 -13.71 -8.17
N ILE A 190 3.37 -12.81 -7.27
CA ILE A 190 3.18 -11.41 -7.61
C ILE A 190 4.48 -10.60 -7.45
N LEU A 191 4.81 -9.82 -8.48
CA LEU A 191 5.91 -8.86 -8.48
C LEU A 191 5.33 -7.44 -8.49
N PRO A 192 5.18 -6.78 -7.32
CA PRO A 192 4.50 -5.49 -7.24
C PRO A 192 5.42 -4.33 -7.66
N PHE A 193 4.87 -3.45 -8.49
CA PHE A 193 5.38 -2.13 -8.82
C PHE A 193 4.42 -1.07 -8.28
N VAL A 194 4.95 0.06 -7.82
CA VAL A 194 4.12 1.18 -7.39
C VAL A 194 3.80 2.08 -8.58
N SER A 195 2.56 2.55 -8.68
CA SER A 195 2.18 3.60 -9.63
C SER A 195 1.13 4.53 -9.02
N THR A 196 0.80 5.61 -9.73
CA THR A 196 -0.21 6.58 -9.26
C THR A 196 -1.63 5.99 -9.42
N ILE A 197 -2.56 6.42 -8.56
CA ILE A 197 -3.96 5.95 -8.59
C ILE A 197 -4.58 6.32 -9.95
N SER A 198 -4.32 7.55 -10.39
CA SER A 198 -4.79 8.07 -11.66
C SER A 198 -4.26 7.26 -12.86
N ASP A 199 -2.97 6.89 -12.87
CA ASP A 199 -2.40 6.09 -13.95
C ASP A 199 -2.98 4.68 -13.98
N ILE A 200 -3.17 4.06 -12.81
CA ILE A 200 -3.74 2.72 -12.70
C ILE A 200 -5.20 2.72 -13.15
N LYS A 201 -6.02 3.66 -12.68
CA LYS A 201 -7.42 3.77 -13.11
C LYS A 201 -7.54 3.94 -14.63
N LYS A 202 -6.71 4.82 -15.22
CA LYS A 202 -6.64 4.97 -16.68
C LYS A 202 -6.22 3.68 -17.38
N ALA A 203 -5.24 2.96 -16.83
CA ALA A 203 -4.80 1.68 -17.40
C ALA A 203 -5.89 0.61 -17.31
N ILE A 204 -6.59 0.49 -16.18
CA ILE A 204 -7.73 -0.41 -16.01
C ILE A 204 -8.81 -0.10 -17.05
N ASP A 205 -9.16 1.18 -17.23
CA ASP A 205 -10.14 1.60 -18.22
C ASP A 205 -9.72 1.18 -19.64
N ARG A 206 -8.44 1.34 -20.02
CA ARG A 206 -7.93 0.90 -21.33
C ARG A 206 -7.91 -0.62 -21.50
N CYS A 207 -7.67 -1.37 -20.42
CA CYS A 207 -7.45 -2.82 -20.48
C CYS A 207 -8.75 -3.62 -20.42
N TYR A 208 -9.76 -3.15 -19.69
CA TYR A 208 -10.95 -3.93 -19.37
C TYR A 208 -12.26 -3.37 -19.92
N LYS A 209 -12.33 -2.09 -20.26
CA LYS A 209 -13.52 -1.52 -20.90
C LYS A 209 -13.36 -1.65 -22.42
N ASN A 210 -13.93 -2.73 -22.97
CA ASN A 210 -14.33 -2.80 -24.38
C ASN A 210 -15.75 -2.27 -24.53
#